data_AF-A0A9D1N9J2-F1
#
_entry.id   AF-A0A9D1N9J2-F1
#
_cell.length_a   1.000
_cell.length_b   1.000
_cell.length_c   1.000
_cell.angle_alpha   90.00
_cell.angle_beta   90.00
_cell.angle_gamma   90.00
#
_symmetry.space_group_name_H-M   'P 1'
#
loop_
_entity.id
_entity.type
_entity.pdbx_description
1 polymer ?
#
loop_
_entity_poly.entity_id
_entity_poly.type
_entity_poly.pdbx_seq_one_letter_code
_entity_poly.pdbx_strand_id
1 'polypeptide(L)'
;MDNAPAKVKRDINPVKKFFMEHENIRQIVVFTLCSLVCFAIEYISFTVIELCIKGLDQPVDWIVFEYDHARTFVAFLVSNVLAQTATFVLNRKKTFKATNNVLISGIMFAIMMIGIILLNTYLGGVITTAAKRTFESSMGAETAEIVAGYCGKLTGSLLSFVISFLGNKFLVMRNWKVASYKAAIYEAEYEHAPAELLAADTEEE
;
A
#
# COMPACT_ATOMS: atom_id res chain seq x y z
N MET A 1 -20.95 46.12 -29.21
CA MET A 1 -21.23 44.72 -29.62
C MET A 1 -20.36 43.83 -28.73
N ASP A 2 -20.99 43.27 -27.71
CA ASP A 2 -20.33 42.44 -26.68
C ASP A 2 -19.81 41.13 -27.26
N ASN A 3 -18.51 40.90 -27.10
CA ASN A 3 -17.87 39.65 -27.46
C ASN A 3 -17.86 38.73 -26.23
N ALA A 4 -18.95 37.98 -26.03
CA ALA A 4 -19.02 36.98 -24.96
C ALA A 4 -18.04 35.82 -25.25
N PRO A 5 -17.20 35.38 -24.29
CA PRO A 5 -16.28 34.30 -24.53
C PRO A 5 -17.04 32.98 -24.73
N ALA A 6 -16.82 32.33 -25.88
CA ALA A 6 -17.37 31.03 -26.21
C ALA A 6 -17.06 30.03 -25.09
N LYS A 7 -18.11 29.51 -24.44
CA LYS A 7 -18.00 28.41 -23.46
C LYS A 7 -17.55 27.15 -24.21
N VAL A 8 -16.25 26.88 -24.23
CA VAL A 8 -15.69 25.61 -24.72
C VAL A 8 -16.18 24.49 -23.79
N LYS A 9 -17.28 23.83 -24.17
CA LYS A 9 -17.68 22.54 -23.60
C LYS A 9 -16.55 21.56 -23.94
N ARG A 10 -15.60 21.36 -23.02
CA ARG A 10 -14.64 20.25 -23.14
C ARG A 10 -15.46 18.98 -23.06
N ASP A 11 -15.55 18.25 -24.16
CA ASP A 11 -16.18 16.94 -24.20
C ASP A 11 -15.41 16.02 -23.24
N ILE A 12 -15.96 15.79 -22.04
CA ILE A 12 -15.29 15.00 -21.03
C ILE A 12 -15.47 13.54 -21.45
N ASN A 13 -14.39 12.95 -21.95
CA ASN A 13 -14.31 11.55 -22.35
C ASN A 13 -15.00 10.65 -21.29
N PRO A 14 -15.93 9.75 -21.66
CA PRO A 14 -16.79 9.01 -20.72
C PRO A 14 -16.03 8.30 -19.59
N VAL A 15 -14.84 7.77 -19.89
CA VAL A 15 -13.95 7.14 -18.89
C VAL A 15 -13.52 8.13 -17.80
N LYS A 16 -13.21 9.37 -18.17
CA LYS A 16 -12.81 10.42 -17.23
C LYS A 16 -13.97 10.86 -16.36
N LYS A 17 -15.19 10.90 -16.91
CA LYS A 17 -16.42 11.18 -16.15
C LYS A 17 -16.69 10.07 -15.12
N PHE A 18 -16.58 8.81 -15.53
CA PHE A 18 -16.74 7.65 -14.64
C PHE A 18 -15.75 7.65 -13.46
N PHE A 19 -14.47 7.95 -13.71
CA PHE A 19 -13.48 8.03 -12.63
C PHE A 19 -13.61 9.26 -11.72
N MET A 20 -14.31 10.30 -12.18
CA MET A 20 -14.69 11.43 -11.33
C MET A 20 -15.87 11.07 -10.43
N GLU A 21 -16.81 10.29 -10.94
CA GLU A 21 -18.01 9.83 -10.23
C GLU A 21 -17.71 8.70 -9.22
N HIS A 22 -16.70 7.86 -9.50
CA HIS A 22 -16.29 6.77 -8.63
C HIS A 22 -14.83 6.89 -8.18
N GLU A 23 -14.60 7.71 -7.15
CA GLU A 23 -13.24 7.94 -6.61
C GLU A 23 -12.56 6.65 -6.13
N ASN A 24 -13.31 5.73 -5.50
CA ASN A 24 -12.76 4.46 -5.02
C ASN A 24 -12.22 3.59 -6.16
N ILE A 25 -12.91 3.57 -7.30
CA ILE A 25 -12.50 2.82 -8.50
C ILE A 25 -11.28 3.50 -9.14
N ARG A 26 -11.25 4.84 -9.17
CA ARG A 26 -10.05 5.57 -9.61
C ARG A 26 -8.84 5.22 -8.74
N GLN A 27 -9.00 5.21 -7.42
CA GLN A 27 -7.91 4.93 -6.48
C GLN A 27 -7.35 3.53 -6.68
N ILE A 28 -8.19 2.49 -6.79
CA ILE A 28 -7.68 1.13 -6.99
C ILE A 28 -7.00 0.97 -8.35
N VAL A 29 -7.55 1.55 -9.43
CA VAL A 29 -6.92 1.48 -10.76
C VAL A 29 -5.57 2.19 -10.78
N VAL A 30 -5.48 3.41 -10.25
CA VAL A 30 -4.21 4.16 -10.19
C VAL A 30 -3.22 3.45 -9.26
N PHE A 31 -3.68 2.89 -8.15
CA PHE A 31 -2.84 2.09 -7.25
C PHE A 31 -2.25 0.89 -7.99
N THR A 32 -3.07 0.08 -8.68
CA THR A 32 -2.60 -1.07 -9.46
C THR A 32 -1.57 -0.65 -10.51
N LEU A 33 -1.83 0.40 -11.27
CA LEU A 33 -0.88 0.91 -12.27
C LEU A 33 0.43 1.38 -11.62
N CYS A 34 0.35 2.11 -10.51
CA CYS A 34 1.54 2.51 -9.76
C CYS A 34 2.30 1.30 -9.20
N SER A 35 1.61 0.27 -8.71
CA SER A 35 2.22 -0.98 -8.24
C SER A 35 2.96 -1.72 -9.35
N LEU A 36 2.41 -1.78 -10.57
CA LEU A 36 3.10 -2.38 -11.71
C LEU A 36 4.37 -1.61 -12.10
N VAL A 37 4.32 -0.28 -12.04
CA VAL A 37 5.51 0.56 -12.25
C VAL A 37 6.56 0.32 -11.16
N CYS A 38 6.15 0.23 -9.90
CA CYS A 38 7.07 -0.04 -8.79
C CYS A 38 7.69 -1.44 -8.89
N PHE A 39 6.90 -2.43 -9.31
CA PHE A 39 7.39 -3.77 -9.62
C PHE A 39 8.45 -3.74 -10.72
N ALA A 40 8.23 -2.99 -11.80
CA ALA A 40 9.22 -2.82 -12.85
C ALA A 40 10.49 -2.11 -12.33
N ILE A 41 10.35 -1.09 -11.47
CA ILE A 41 11.49 -0.41 -10.83
C ILE A 41 12.30 -1.41 -10.00
N GLU A 42 11.64 -2.22 -9.17
CA GLU A 42 12.30 -3.24 -8.35
C GLU A 42 13.06 -4.24 -9.21
N TYR A 43 12.37 -4.83 -10.19
CA TYR A 43 12.93 -5.88 -11.04
C TYR A 43 14.12 -5.39 -11.88
N ILE A 44 13.97 -4.23 -12.54
CA ILE A 44 15.04 -3.65 -13.36
C ILE A 44 16.23 -3.26 -12.49
N SER A 45 15.98 -2.61 -11.35
CA SER A 45 17.06 -2.21 -10.43
C SER A 45 17.81 -3.44 -9.92
N PHE A 46 17.07 -4.50 -9.57
CA PHE A 46 17.63 -5.75 -9.08
C PHE A 46 18.58 -6.36 -10.12
N THR A 47 18.09 -6.55 -11.35
CA THR A 47 18.89 -7.11 -12.44
C THR A 47 20.13 -6.26 -12.74
N VAL A 48 19.99 -4.94 -12.81
CA VAL A 48 21.13 -4.05 -13.10
C VAL A 48 22.17 -4.11 -11.98
N ILE A 49 21.75 -4.02 -10.72
CA ILE A 49 22.66 -4.02 -9.57
C ILE A 49 23.37 -5.37 -9.45
N GLU A 50 22.63 -6.48 -9.59
CA GLU A 50 23.20 -7.82 -9.52
C GLU A 50 24.26 -8.05 -10.62
N LEU A 51 24.04 -7.54 -11.83
CA LEU A 51 25.01 -7.61 -12.93
C LEU A 51 26.22 -6.69 -12.73
N CYS A 52 26.06 -5.58 -12.02
CA CYS A 52 27.14 -4.63 -11.74
C CYS A 52 28.06 -5.09 -10.59
N ILE A 53 27.53 -5.82 -9.60
CA ILE A 53 28.30 -6.30 -8.45
C ILE A 53 29.02 -7.61 -8.83
N LYS A 54 30.33 -7.51 -9.03
CA LYS A 54 31.21 -8.66 -9.30
C LYS A 54 32.05 -9.00 -8.06
N GLY A 55 32.28 -10.29 -7.82
CA GLY A 55 33.21 -10.77 -6.78
C GLY A 55 32.64 -10.81 -5.37
N LEU A 56 31.31 -10.78 -5.21
CA LEU A 56 30.62 -10.91 -3.93
C LEU A 56 29.76 -12.19 -3.92
N ASP A 57 30.43 -13.33 -4.05
CA ASP A 57 29.82 -14.64 -4.28
C ASP A 57 29.71 -15.48 -2.99
N GLN A 58 30.13 -14.96 -1.83
CA GLN A 58 29.95 -15.69 -0.57
C GLN A 58 28.47 -15.83 -0.21
N PRO A 59 28.04 -16.96 0.37
CA PRO A 59 26.67 -17.15 0.82
C PRO A 59 26.35 -16.22 2.00
N VAL A 60 25.09 -15.81 2.08
CA VAL A 60 24.54 -15.05 3.20
C VAL A 60 23.44 -15.88 3.84
N ASP A 61 23.68 -16.29 5.08
CA ASP A 61 22.70 -16.95 5.94
C ASP A 61 22.48 -16.10 7.18
N TRP A 62 21.31 -15.47 7.27
CA TRP A 62 20.91 -14.67 8.41
C TRP A 62 19.41 -14.82 8.68
N ILE A 63 19.03 -15.73 9.58
CA ILE A 63 17.68 -16.00 10.16
C ILE A 63 16.52 -16.01 9.16
N VAL A 64 16.18 -14.85 8.58
CA VAL A 64 15.08 -14.65 7.61
C VAL A 64 15.57 -14.65 6.16
N PHE A 65 16.86 -14.45 5.93
CA PHE A 65 17.46 -14.32 4.60
C PHE A 65 18.50 -15.40 4.36
N GLU A 66 18.24 -16.26 3.39
CA GLU A 66 19.16 -17.28 2.90
C GLU A 66 19.38 -17.02 1.40
N TYR A 67 20.63 -16.69 1.04
CA TYR A 67 21.03 -16.38 -0.33
C TYR A 67 22.36 -17.05 -0.66
N ASP A 68 22.42 -17.72 -1.81
CA ASP A 68 23.63 -18.38 -2.32
C ASP A 68 24.77 -17.40 -2.58
N HIS A 69 24.44 -16.15 -2.92
CA HIS A 69 25.40 -15.09 -3.21
C HIS A 69 25.03 -13.79 -2.53
N ALA A 70 25.99 -13.20 -1.83
CA ALA A 70 25.88 -11.90 -1.19
C ALA A 70 25.53 -10.77 -2.17
N ARG A 71 25.97 -10.84 -3.44
CA ARG A 71 25.56 -9.90 -4.48
C ARG A 71 24.04 -9.88 -4.70
N THR A 72 23.40 -11.05 -4.67
CA THR A 72 21.95 -11.20 -4.88
C THR A 72 21.19 -10.60 -3.72
N PHE A 73 21.68 -10.83 -2.49
CA PHE A 73 21.12 -10.21 -1.29
C PHE A 73 21.22 -8.67 -1.31
N VAL A 74 22.39 -8.11 -1.67
CA VAL A 74 22.58 -6.66 -1.77
C VAL A 74 21.70 -6.06 -2.87
N ALA A 75 21.65 -6.69 -4.05
CA ALA A 75 20.80 -6.28 -5.15
C ALA A 75 19.31 -6.28 -4.75
N PHE A 76 18.86 -7.31 -4.04
CA PHE A 76 17.52 -7.42 -3.49
C PHE A 76 17.22 -6.26 -2.53
N LEU A 77 18.06 -6.04 -1.52
CA LEU A 77 17.83 -5.00 -0.52
C LEU A 77 17.75 -3.60 -1.14
N VAL A 78 18.71 -3.23 -1.98
CA VAL A 78 18.76 -1.89 -2.57
C VAL A 78 17.55 -1.66 -3.48
N SER A 79 17.20 -2.66 -4.30
CA SER A 79 16.08 -2.56 -5.22
C SER A 79 14.74 -2.49 -4.51
N ASN A 80 14.60 -3.25 -3.41
CA ASN A 80 13.39 -3.21 -2.59
C ASN A 80 13.22 -1.83 -1.95
N VAL A 81 14.29 -1.24 -1.37
CA VAL A 81 14.23 0.10 -0.79
C VAL A 81 13.83 1.15 -1.84
N LEU A 82 14.38 1.07 -3.05
CA LEU A 82 14.00 1.95 -4.16
C LEU A 82 12.52 1.81 -4.53
N ALA A 83 12.04 0.57 -4.68
CA ALA A 83 10.66 0.28 -5.04
C ALA A 83 9.66 0.72 -3.96
N GLN A 84 9.99 0.51 -2.70
CA GLN A 84 9.17 0.93 -1.57
C GLN A 84 9.10 2.46 -1.45
N THR A 85 10.22 3.14 -1.69
CA THR A 85 10.27 4.61 -1.74
C THR A 85 9.41 5.14 -2.90
N ALA A 86 9.53 4.55 -4.09
CA ALA A 86 8.71 4.91 -5.25
C ALA A 86 7.21 4.66 -4.97
N THR A 87 6.88 3.53 -4.36
CA THR A 87 5.52 3.16 -3.95
C THR A 87 4.91 4.22 -3.03
N PHE A 88 5.65 4.63 -2.01
CA PHE A 88 5.20 5.68 -1.10
C PHE A 88 4.96 7.01 -1.81
N VAL A 89 5.92 7.47 -2.63
CA VAL A 89 5.84 8.75 -3.32
C VAL A 89 4.71 8.78 -4.36
N LEU A 90 4.59 7.72 -5.17
CA LEU A 90 3.58 7.62 -6.21
C LEU A 90 2.18 7.52 -5.61
N ASN A 91 1.98 6.69 -4.59
CA ASN A 91 0.66 6.57 -3.97
C ASN A 91 0.25 7.87 -3.28
N ARG A 92 1.20 8.54 -2.62
CA ARG A 92 0.94 9.82 -1.96
C ARG A 92 0.55 10.91 -2.96
N LYS A 93 1.29 11.04 -4.08
CA LYS A 93 1.10 12.12 -5.06
C LYS A 93 -0.01 11.84 -6.09
N LYS A 94 -0.12 10.61 -6.57
CA LYS A 94 -0.99 10.24 -7.71
C LYS A 94 -2.27 9.54 -7.25
N THR A 95 -2.13 8.49 -6.44
CA THR A 95 -3.26 7.64 -6.05
C THR A 95 -4.23 8.35 -5.11
N PHE A 96 -3.70 8.88 -4.00
CA PHE A 96 -4.52 9.44 -2.92
C PHE A 96 -4.40 10.96 -2.77
N LYS A 97 -3.42 11.61 -3.41
CA LYS A 97 -3.18 13.06 -3.35
C LYS A 97 -3.14 13.60 -1.91
N ALA A 98 -2.48 12.86 -1.03
CA ALA A 98 -2.50 13.12 0.41
C ALA A 98 -1.67 14.36 0.76
N THR A 99 -2.25 15.25 1.57
CA THR A 99 -1.62 16.49 2.09
C THR A 99 -1.21 16.39 3.56
N ASN A 100 -1.28 15.20 4.16
CA ASN A 100 -0.95 14.96 5.57
C ASN A 100 0.57 15.14 5.85
N ASN A 101 1.04 14.89 7.07
CA ASN A 101 2.47 15.00 7.37
C ASN A 101 3.25 13.83 6.73
N VAL A 102 4.25 14.16 5.89
CA VAL A 102 5.09 13.17 5.17
C VAL A 102 5.79 12.23 6.14
N LEU A 103 6.31 12.73 7.26
CA LEU A 103 7.06 11.92 8.23
C LEU A 103 6.18 10.86 8.89
N ILE A 104 4.99 11.26 9.34
CA ILE A 104 4.03 10.35 9.99
C ILE A 104 3.57 9.28 9.00
N SER A 105 3.24 9.67 7.77
CA SER A 105 2.91 8.70 6.72
C SER A 105 4.07 7.76 6.40
N GLY A 106 5.30 8.26 6.37
CA GLY A 106 6.48 7.42 6.14
C GLY A 106 6.65 6.35 7.22
N ILE A 107 6.52 6.72 8.49
CA ILE A 107 6.59 5.78 9.62
C ILE A 107 5.46 4.74 9.54
N MET A 108 4.23 5.18 9.30
CA MET A 108 3.08 4.28 9.15
C MET A 108 3.24 3.32 7.98
N PHE A 109 3.82 3.79 6.86
CA PHE A 109 4.13 2.96 5.70
C PHE A 109 5.20 1.91 6.02
N ALA A 110 6.25 2.28 6.75
CA ALA A 110 7.30 1.35 7.17
C ALA A 110 6.74 0.25 8.09
N ILE A 111 5.94 0.61 9.09
CA ILE A 111 5.27 -0.35 9.99
C ILE A 111 4.39 -1.31 9.19
N MET A 112 3.60 -0.79 8.25
CA MET A 112 2.76 -1.60 7.39
C MET A 112 3.57 -2.60 6.56
N MET A 113 4.70 -2.18 5.97
CA MET A 113 5.56 -3.07 5.18
C MET A 113 6.21 -4.17 6.02
N ILE A 114 6.69 -3.84 7.22
CA ILE A 114 7.21 -4.85 8.16
C ILE A 114 6.11 -5.87 8.50
N GLY A 115 4.89 -5.41 8.76
CA GLY A 115 3.74 -6.28 9.01
C GLY A 115 3.44 -7.22 7.83
N ILE A 116 3.47 -6.70 6.60
CA ILE A 116 3.29 -7.51 5.38
C ILE A 116 4.40 -8.56 5.23
N ILE A 117 5.66 -8.21 5.49
CA ILE A 117 6.78 -9.15 5.42
C ILE A 117 6.58 -10.30 6.40
N LEU A 118 6.31 -10.00 7.68
CA LEU A 118 6.07 -11.02 8.69
C LEU A 118 4.88 -11.92 8.33
N LEU A 119 3.80 -11.31 7.82
CA LEU A 119 2.61 -12.05 7.40
C LEU A 119 2.90 -12.96 6.20
N ASN A 120 3.65 -12.49 5.20
CA ASN A 120 4.03 -13.30 4.04
C ASN A 120 4.96 -14.45 4.41
N THR A 121 5.93 -14.20 5.29
CA THR A 121 6.85 -15.25 5.75
C THR A 121 6.08 -16.35 6.48
N TYR A 122 5.13 -15.99 7.35
CA TYR A 122 4.32 -16.96 8.07
C TYR A 122 3.29 -17.66 7.14
N LEU A 123 2.42 -16.90 6.47
CA LEU A 123 1.35 -17.45 5.65
C LEU A 123 1.88 -18.17 4.40
N GLY A 124 2.98 -17.68 3.81
CA GLY A 124 3.61 -18.34 2.68
C GLY A 124 4.01 -19.77 3.02
N GLY A 125 4.61 -19.99 4.20
CA GLY A 125 4.95 -21.34 4.69
C GLY A 125 3.72 -22.20 4.96
N VAL A 126 2.70 -21.65 5.63
CA VAL A 126 1.45 -22.36 5.94
C VAL A 126 0.72 -22.80 4.67
N ILE A 127 0.54 -21.90 3.71
CA ILE A 127 -0.19 -22.16 2.46
C ILE A 127 0.59 -23.15 1.59
N THR A 128 1.91 -22.99 1.48
CA THR A 128 2.75 -23.94 0.75
C THR A 128 2.65 -25.34 1.35
N THR A 129 2.71 -25.46 2.68
CA THR A 129 2.57 -26.76 3.36
C THR A 129 1.19 -27.38 3.16
N ALA A 130 0.12 -26.58 3.26
CA ALA A 130 -1.25 -27.04 3.05
C ALA A 130 -1.50 -27.47 1.59
N ALA A 131 -0.99 -26.69 0.63
CA ALA A 131 -1.06 -27.01 -0.79
C ALA A 131 -0.29 -28.29 -1.11
N LYS A 132 0.93 -28.46 -0.57
CA LYS A 132 1.75 -29.67 -0.77
C LYS A 132 1.01 -30.92 -0.31
N ARG A 133 0.45 -30.92 0.91
CA ARG A 133 -0.35 -32.04 1.44
C ARG A 133 -1.56 -32.40 0.56
N THR A 134 -2.17 -31.40 -0.06
CA THR A 134 -3.33 -31.60 -0.93
C THR A 134 -2.91 -32.17 -2.28
N PHE A 135 -1.84 -31.66 -2.88
CA PHE A 135 -1.39 -32.04 -4.22
C PHE A 135 -0.58 -33.33 -4.26
N GLU A 136 0.17 -33.67 -3.21
CA GLU A 136 0.89 -34.95 -3.11
C GLU A 136 -0.03 -36.17 -3.27
N SER A 137 -1.32 -36.02 -2.94
CA SER A 137 -2.33 -37.06 -3.08
C SER A 137 -2.78 -37.30 -4.53
N SER A 138 -2.40 -36.42 -5.48
CA SER A 138 -2.93 -36.41 -6.85
C SER A 138 -1.87 -36.21 -7.94
N MET A 139 -0.65 -35.82 -7.57
CA MET A 139 0.47 -35.61 -8.49
C MET A 139 1.81 -36.00 -7.84
N GLY A 140 2.84 -36.24 -8.66
CA GLY A 140 4.17 -36.61 -8.18
C GLY A 140 4.77 -35.55 -7.25
N ALA A 141 5.59 -35.97 -6.29
CA ALA A 141 6.11 -35.14 -5.21
C ALA A 141 6.82 -33.85 -5.70
N GLU A 142 7.61 -33.95 -6.77
CA GLU A 142 8.32 -32.81 -7.37
C GLU A 142 7.34 -31.77 -7.96
N THR A 143 6.33 -32.23 -8.71
CA THR A 143 5.29 -31.35 -9.28
C THR A 143 4.45 -30.71 -8.19
N ALA A 144 4.09 -31.48 -7.15
CA ALA A 144 3.31 -30.99 -6.02
C ALA A 144 4.05 -29.86 -5.28
N GLU A 145 5.36 -29.99 -5.10
CA GLU A 145 6.19 -28.98 -4.44
C GLU A 145 6.28 -27.68 -5.23
N ILE A 146 6.47 -27.76 -6.55
CA ILE A 146 6.49 -26.60 -7.44
C ILE A 146 5.15 -25.87 -7.40
N VAL A 147 4.04 -26.61 -7.59
CA VAL A 147 2.69 -26.03 -7.60
C VAL A 147 2.35 -25.41 -6.24
N ALA A 148 2.65 -26.11 -5.15
CA ALA A 148 2.44 -25.59 -3.80
C ALA A 148 3.25 -24.31 -3.53
N GLY A 149 4.50 -24.25 -3.99
CA GLY A 149 5.33 -23.06 -3.90
C GLY A 149 4.72 -21.86 -4.65
N TYR A 150 4.17 -22.08 -5.85
CA TYR A 150 3.45 -21.03 -6.58
C TYR A 150 2.14 -20.62 -5.89
N CYS A 151 1.37 -21.56 -5.35
CA CYS A 151 0.17 -21.25 -4.57
C CYS A 151 0.49 -20.34 -3.37
N GLY A 152 1.55 -20.65 -2.61
CA GLY A 152 2.01 -19.83 -1.49
C GLY A 152 2.42 -18.42 -1.94
N LYS A 153 3.25 -18.33 -2.98
CA LYS A 153 3.73 -17.04 -3.52
C LYS A 153 2.58 -16.18 -4.07
N LEU A 154 1.69 -16.76 -4.88
CA LEU A 154 0.56 -16.04 -5.47
C LEU A 154 -0.40 -15.55 -4.39
N THR A 155 -0.76 -16.41 -3.43
CA THR A 155 -1.67 -16.01 -2.35
C THR A 155 -1.06 -14.94 -1.46
N GLY A 156 0.23 -15.08 -1.10
CA GLY A 156 0.96 -14.05 -0.34
C GLY A 156 1.03 -12.73 -1.09
N SER A 157 1.32 -12.77 -2.40
CA SER A 157 1.38 -11.55 -3.23
C SER A 157 0.04 -10.83 -3.36
N LEU A 158 -1.06 -11.59 -3.53
CA LEU A 158 -2.40 -11.01 -3.63
C LEU A 158 -2.85 -10.42 -2.29
N LEU A 159 -2.62 -11.13 -1.19
CA LEU A 159 -2.93 -10.63 0.15
C LEU A 159 -2.12 -9.37 0.46
N SER A 160 -0.83 -9.36 0.14
CA SER A 160 0.04 -8.20 0.27
C SER A 160 -0.46 -7.02 -0.54
N PHE A 161 -0.92 -7.25 -1.76
CA PHE A 161 -1.49 -6.22 -2.62
C PHE A 161 -2.75 -5.61 -2.00
N VAL A 162 -3.67 -6.43 -1.50
CA VAL A 162 -4.91 -5.98 -0.85
C VAL A 162 -4.60 -5.19 0.42
N ILE A 163 -3.75 -5.73 1.30
CA ILE A 163 -3.35 -5.05 2.55
C ILE A 163 -2.62 -3.75 2.21
N SER A 164 -1.74 -3.74 1.21
CA SER A 164 -1.05 -2.53 0.78
C SER A 164 -2.03 -1.47 0.30
N PHE A 165 -3.04 -1.83 -0.51
CA PHE A 165 -4.03 -0.86 -0.97
C PHE A 165 -4.84 -0.29 0.20
N LEU A 166 -5.39 -1.17 1.05
CA LEU A 166 -6.23 -0.77 2.18
C LEU A 166 -5.43 0.01 3.23
N GLY A 167 -4.24 -0.46 3.57
CA GLY A 167 -3.35 0.21 4.52
C GLY A 167 -2.84 1.54 4.00
N ASN A 168 -2.50 1.66 2.71
CA ASN A 168 -2.16 2.96 2.13
C ASN A 168 -3.35 3.94 2.22
N LYS A 169 -4.55 3.47 1.88
CA LYS A 169 -5.77 4.28 1.91
C LYS A 169 -6.17 4.73 3.32
N PHE A 170 -6.26 3.79 4.25
CA PHE A 170 -6.91 4.01 5.55
C PHE A 170 -5.94 4.27 6.70
N LEU A 171 -4.67 3.86 6.58
CA LEU A 171 -3.69 3.99 7.66
C LEU A 171 -2.62 5.04 7.30
N VAL A 172 -1.91 4.86 6.19
CA VAL A 172 -0.78 5.71 5.79
C VAL A 172 -1.24 7.11 5.39
N MET A 173 -2.32 7.22 4.64
CA MET A 173 -2.78 8.48 4.04
C MET A 173 -3.94 9.13 4.79
N ARG A 174 -4.27 8.59 5.98
CA ARG A 174 -5.24 9.18 6.90
C ARG A 174 -4.74 10.54 7.40
N ASN A 175 -5.66 11.50 7.50
CA ASN A 175 -5.38 12.83 8.01
C ASN A 175 -5.54 12.86 9.54
N TRP A 176 -4.53 12.35 10.26
CA TRP A 176 -4.58 12.18 11.72
C TRP A 176 -4.79 13.46 12.52
N LYS A 177 -4.45 14.65 11.99
CA LYS A 177 -4.62 15.95 12.66
C LYS A 177 -6.00 16.60 12.50
N VAL A 178 -6.73 16.32 11.41
CA VAL A 178 -8.04 16.98 11.16
C VAL A 178 -9.13 16.39 12.06
N ALA A 179 -9.05 15.08 12.33
CA ALA A 179 -10.00 14.41 13.22
C ALA A 179 -9.79 14.80 14.69
N SER A 180 -8.54 14.84 15.18
CA SER A 180 -8.25 15.19 16.57
C SER A 180 -8.46 16.68 16.88
N TYR A 181 -8.18 17.58 15.92
CA TYR A 181 -8.41 19.02 16.08
C TYR A 181 -9.90 19.38 16.00
N LYS A 182 -10.66 18.77 15.06
CA LYS A 182 -12.12 18.96 15.02
C LYS A 182 -12.82 18.35 16.24
N ALA A 183 -12.37 17.19 16.71
CA ALA A 183 -12.89 16.59 17.94
C ALA A 183 -12.59 17.48 19.15
N ALA A 184 -11.35 17.96 19.29
CA ALA A 184 -10.96 18.85 20.40
C ALA A 184 -11.68 20.22 20.35
N ILE A 185 -11.94 20.78 19.17
CA ILE A 185 -12.75 22.02 19.05
C ILE A 185 -14.22 21.75 19.37
N TYR A 186 -14.79 20.65 18.87
CA TYR A 186 -16.18 20.29 19.17
C TYR A 186 -16.40 20.02 20.66
N GLU A 187 -15.46 19.34 21.32
CA GLU A 187 -15.46 19.08 22.75
C GLU A 187 -15.28 20.39 23.54
N ALA A 188 -14.36 21.28 23.14
CA ALA A 188 -14.17 22.59 23.77
C ALA A 188 -15.33 23.59 23.55
N GLU A 189 -16.07 23.47 22.44
CA GLU A 189 -17.21 24.35 22.11
C GLU A 189 -18.51 23.90 22.80
N TYR A 190 -18.61 22.63 23.21
CA TYR A 190 -19.79 22.07 23.91
C TYR A 190 -19.58 21.77 25.40
N GLU A 191 -18.35 21.70 25.92
CA GLU A 191 -18.09 21.57 27.37
C GLU A 191 -18.34 22.89 28.14
N HIS A 192 -18.47 24.01 27.41
CA HIS A 192 -18.82 25.33 27.93
C HIS A 192 -20.09 25.93 27.32
N ALA A 193 -21.10 25.11 27.01
CA ALA A 193 -22.46 25.65 26.94
C ALA A 193 -22.81 26.18 28.35
N PRO A 194 -23.03 27.49 28.54
CA PRO A 194 -23.37 28.02 29.85
C PRO A 194 -24.67 27.35 30.31
N ALA A 195 -24.68 26.90 31.57
CA ALA A 195 -25.82 26.26 32.22
C ALA A 195 -27.11 27.11 32.20
N GLU A 196 -27.02 28.37 31.77
CA GLU A 196 -28.13 29.30 31.58
C GLU A 196 -29.05 28.94 30.40
N LEU A 197 -28.58 28.21 29.38
CA LEU A 197 -29.45 27.77 28.26
C LEU A 197 -30.27 26.50 28.57
N LEU A 198 -29.94 25.76 29.63
CA LEU A 198 -30.72 24.60 30.11
C LEU A 198 -31.71 24.97 31.23
N ALA A 199 -31.56 26.15 31.83
CA ALA A 199 -32.50 26.65 32.85
C ALA A 199 -33.64 27.49 32.24
N ALA A 200 -33.43 28.07 31.05
CA ALA A 200 -34.43 28.90 30.36
C ALA A 200 -35.62 28.10 29.80
N ASP A 201 -35.45 26.79 29.57
CA ASP A 201 -36.52 25.92 29.05
C ASP A 201 -37.35 25.26 30.17
N THR A 202 -37.06 25.51 31.45
CA THR A 202 -37.80 24.94 32.60
C THR A 202 -38.72 25.92 33.33
N GLU A 203 -38.82 27.18 32.89
CA GLU A 203 -39.70 28.19 33.54
C GLU A 203 -40.91 28.62 32.69
N GLU A 204 -41.16 27.99 31.53
CA GLU A 204 -42.41 28.16 30.77
C GLU A 204 -43.21 26.84 30.68
N GLU A 205 -43.73 26.35 31.80
CA GLU A 205 -45.06 25.69 31.90
C GLU A 205 -45.55 25.60 33.36
#